data_AF-A0A1Q5TJ89-F1
#
_entry.id   AF-A0A1Q5TJ89-F1
#
_cell.length_a   1.000
_cell.length_b   1.000
_cell.length_c   1.000
_cell.angle_alpha   90.00
_cell.angle_beta   90.00
_cell.angle_gamma   90.00
#
_symmetry.space_group_name_H-M   'P 1'
#
loop_
_entity.id
_entity.type
_entity.pdbx_description
1 polymer ?
#
loop_
_entity_poly.entity_id
_entity_poly.type
_entity_poly.pdbx_seq_one_letter_code
_entity_poly.pdbx_strand_id
1 'polypeptide(L)'
;MTNDELIDKLNNFFPVFREIHGEHDGIYLIFGGFGTFFADLINLYGSGKVEEKSYFSQNIASIYKDEDILIKEIKNIFSFVDDLFLYQGDDVKDILNTCIFEAIMGSDYSYNLARKYLSKETYNHYLEITKRVI
;
A
#
# COMPACT_ATOMS: atom_id res chain seq x y z
N MET A 1 8.10 1.06 17.79
CA MET A 1 7.29 2.24 17.44
C MET A 1 5.93 2.02 18.06
N THR A 2 5.28 3.05 18.62
CA THR A 2 3.89 2.92 19.05
C THR A 2 2.94 2.96 17.83
N ASN A 3 1.69 2.56 18.02
CA ASN A 3 0.69 2.66 16.96
C ASN A 3 0.50 4.11 16.50
N ASP A 4 0.47 5.06 17.45
CA ASP A 4 0.29 6.47 17.16
C ASP A 4 1.47 7.02 16.35
N GLU A 5 2.71 6.68 16.72
CA GLU A 5 3.92 7.06 15.96
C GLU A 5 3.89 6.52 14.52
N LEU A 6 3.38 5.30 14.34
CA LEU A 6 3.28 4.66 13.02
C LEU A 6 2.19 5.31 12.16
N ILE A 7 1.06 5.66 12.76
CA ILE A 7 -0.03 6.40 12.11
C ILE A 7 0.45 7.81 11.71
N ASP A 8 1.12 8.52 12.62
CA ASP A 8 1.68 9.85 12.34
C ASP A 8 2.69 9.79 11.20
N LYS A 9 3.55 8.77 11.20
CA LYS A 9 4.50 8.56 10.11
C LYS A 9 3.77 8.34 8.78
N LEU A 10 2.77 7.46 8.73
CA LEU A 10 1.96 7.23 7.52
C LEU A 10 1.33 8.54 7.01
N ASN A 11 0.66 9.28 7.89
CA ASN A 11 -0.04 10.51 7.55
C ASN A 11 0.89 11.64 7.07
N ASN A 12 2.12 11.68 7.58
CA ASN A 12 3.13 12.66 7.15
C ASN A 12 3.73 12.32 5.78
N PHE A 13 3.91 11.04 5.47
CA PHE A 13 4.47 10.61 4.19
C PHE A 13 3.44 10.59 3.06
N PHE A 14 2.16 10.34 3.37
CA PHE A 14 1.09 10.19 2.38
C PHE A 14 -0.09 11.15 2.66
N PRO A 15 0.10 12.47 2.44
CA PRO A 15 -0.92 13.46 2.75
C PRO A 15 -2.19 13.29 1.91
N VAL A 16 -2.09 12.83 0.66
CA VAL A 16 -3.26 12.56 -0.19
C VAL A 16 -4.16 11.49 0.43
N PHE A 17 -3.56 10.41 0.95
CA PHE A 17 -4.31 9.37 1.66
C PHE A 17 -5.00 9.95 2.89
N ARG A 18 -4.29 10.74 3.71
CA ARG A 18 -4.86 11.40 4.89
C ARG A 18 -6.08 12.25 4.54
N GLU A 19 -6.01 13.04 3.47
CA GLU A 19 -7.09 13.93 3.04
C GLU A 19 -8.36 13.16 2.63
N ILE A 20 -8.21 12.03 1.92
CA ILE A 20 -9.36 11.26 1.41
C ILE A 20 -9.93 10.25 2.41
N HIS A 21 -9.09 9.75 3.33
CA HIS A 21 -9.49 8.78 4.34
C HIS A 21 -10.12 9.46 5.57
N GLY A 22 -9.66 10.66 5.94
CA GLY A 22 -10.15 11.37 7.11
C GLY A 22 -9.61 10.83 8.44
N GLU A 23 -10.22 11.27 9.55
CA GLU A 23 -9.84 10.85 10.90
C GLU A 23 -10.60 9.58 11.29
N HIS A 24 -9.88 8.46 11.36
CA HIS A 24 -10.37 7.18 11.86
C HIS A 24 -9.53 6.73 13.06
N ASP A 25 -10.16 6.03 14.00
CA ASP A 25 -9.48 5.48 15.17
C ASP A 25 -9.06 4.03 14.93
N GLY A 26 -7.79 3.71 15.21
CA GLY A 26 -7.28 2.34 15.25
C GLY A 26 -6.38 1.96 14.08
N ILE A 27 -5.22 1.39 14.41
CA ILE A 27 -4.14 1.17 13.44
C ILE A 27 -4.53 0.24 12.28
N TYR A 28 -5.25 -0.85 12.56
CA TYR A 28 -5.68 -1.79 11.52
C TYR A 28 -6.72 -1.21 10.56
N LEU A 29 -7.60 -0.32 11.04
CA LEU A 29 -8.56 0.36 10.17
C LEU A 29 -7.84 1.34 9.24
N ILE A 30 -6.92 2.13 9.79
CA ILE A 30 -6.12 3.08 9.01
C ILE A 30 -5.26 2.35 7.98
N PHE A 31 -4.51 1.34 8.40
CA PHE A 31 -3.66 0.59 7.48
C PHE A 31 -4.46 -0.23 6.47
N GLY A 32 -5.63 -0.77 6.84
CA GLY A 32 -6.53 -1.44 5.90
C GLY A 32 -7.09 -0.48 4.83
N GLY A 33 -7.46 0.73 5.24
CA GLY A 33 -7.81 1.81 4.33
C GLY A 33 -6.64 2.17 3.40
N PHE A 34 -5.42 2.27 3.95
CA PHE A 34 -4.21 2.55 3.19
C PHE A 34 -3.87 1.44 2.18
N GLY A 35 -4.04 0.17 2.56
CA GLY A 35 -3.86 -0.96 1.65
C GLY A 35 -4.85 -0.94 0.48
N THR A 36 -6.11 -0.60 0.76
CA THR A 36 -7.14 -0.44 -0.28
C THR A 36 -6.79 0.71 -1.22
N PHE A 37 -6.39 1.85 -0.68
CA PHE A 37 -5.88 2.99 -1.45
C PHE A 37 -4.69 2.58 -2.33
N PHE A 38 -3.75 1.81 -1.80
CA PHE A 38 -2.60 1.35 -2.54
C PHE A 38 -2.97 0.39 -3.68
N ALA A 39 -3.89 -0.55 -3.43
CA ALA A 39 -4.41 -1.45 -4.45
C ALA A 39 -5.07 -0.70 -5.60
N ASP A 40 -5.84 0.35 -5.31
CA ASP A 40 -6.43 1.21 -6.33
C ASP A 40 -5.40 1.93 -7.20
N LEU A 41 -4.31 2.44 -6.59
CA LEU A 41 -3.21 3.05 -7.35
C LEU A 41 -2.57 2.04 -8.31
N ILE A 42 -2.31 0.81 -7.83
CA ILE A 42 -1.76 -0.27 -8.66
C ILE A 42 -2.72 -0.63 -9.80
N ASN A 43 -4.02 -0.73 -9.52
CA ASN A 43 -5.03 -1.04 -10.52
C ASN A 43 -5.16 0.07 -11.56
N LEU A 44 -5.15 1.34 -11.13
CA LEU A 44 -5.14 2.48 -12.03
C LEU A 44 -3.91 2.47 -12.94
N TYR A 45 -2.73 2.17 -12.37
CA TYR A 45 -1.48 2.07 -13.13
C TYR A 45 -1.52 0.93 -14.15
N GLY A 46 -1.94 -0.27 -13.73
CA GLY A 46 -1.90 -1.46 -14.57
C GLY A 46 -2.99 -1.52 -15.63
N SER A 47 -4.20 -1.08 -15.29
CA SER A 47 -5.41 -1.27 -16.12
C SER A 47 -6.05 0.03 -16.61
N GLY A 48 -5.57 1.19 -16.15
CA GLY A 48 -6.19 2.49 -16.42
C GLY A 48 -7.53 2.70 -15.72
N LYS A 49 -7.91 1.80 -14.80
CA LYS A 49 -9.18 1.82 -14.08
C LYS A 49 -8.97 1.53 -12.59
N VAL A 50 -9.79 2.16 -11.77
CA VAL A 50 -9.94 1.80 -10.35
C VAL A 50 -11.13 0.84 -10.22
N GLU A 51 -11.13 -0.05 -9.23
CA GLU A 51 -12.28 -0.92 -8.99
C GLU A 51 -13.52 -0.09 -8.65
N GLU A 52 -14.65 -0.37 -9.31
CA GLU A 52 -15.91 0.39 -9.16
C GLU A 52 -16.47 0.38 -7.73
N LYS A 53 -16.05 -0.58 -6.90
CA LYS A 53 -16.50 -0.72 -5.50
C LYS A 53 -15.56 -0.10 -4.48
N SER A 54 -14.42 0.46 -4.90
CA SER A 54 -13.54 1.12 -3.94
C SER A 54 -14.13 2.43 -3.45
N TYR A 55 -14.05 2.63 -2.13
CA TYR A 55 -14.41 3.87 -1.44
C TYR A 55 -13.66 5.10 -1.98
N PHE A 56 -12.44 4.93 -2.50
CA PHE A 56 -11.59 6.03 -2.97
C PHE A 56 -11.65 6.28 -4.48
N SER A 57 -12.34 5.41 -5.23
CA SER A 57 -12.25 5.29 -6.69
C SER A 57 -12.42 6.59 -7.47
N GLN A 58 -13.40 7.43 -7.10
CA GLN A 58 -13.66 8.68 -7.81
C GLN A 58 -12.58 9.75 -7.59
N ASN A 59 -11.99 9.79 -6.38
CA ASN A 59 -10.98 10.79 -6.04
C ASN A 59 -9.62 10.41 -6.63
N ILE A 60 -9.22 9.14 -6.54
CA ILE A 60 -7.89 8.67 -7.00
C ILE A 60 -7.69 8.92 -8.49
N ALA A 61 -8.64 8.52 -9.35
CA ALA A 61 -8.52 8.72 -10.79
C ALA A 61 -8.42 10.20 -11.20
N SER A 62 -8.99 11.09 -10.38
CA SER A 62 -8.94 12.53 -10.63
C SER A 62 -7.61 13.18 -10.18
N ILE A 63 -7.03 12.69 -9.09
CA ILE A 63 -5.79 13.20 -8.47
C ILE A 63 -4.58 12.68 -9.25
N TYR A 64 -4.57 11.39 -9.59
CA TYR A 64 -3.47 10.71 -10.25
C TYR A 64 -3.70 10.53 -11.76
N LYS A 65 -4.09 11.62 -12.43
CA LYS A 65 -4.23 11.65 -13.91
C LYS A 65 -2.91 11.58 -14.64
N ASP A 66 -1.84 12.06 -14.00
CA ASP A 66 -0.48 12.02 -14.51
C ASP A 66 0.18 10.70 -14.08
N GLU A 67 0.58 9.91 -15.06
CA GLU A 67 1.19 8.60 -14.85
C GLU A 67 2.53 8.70 -14.08
N ASP A 68 3.31 9.77 -14.29
CA ASP A 68 4.59 9.97 -13.60
C ASP A 68 4.38 10.25 -12.10
N ILE A 69 3.30 10.98 -11.76
CA ILE A 69 2.90 11.21 -10.38
C ILE A 69 2.40 9.90 -9.75
N LEU A 70 1.56 9.14 -10.46
CA LEU A 70 1.03 7.87 -10.01
C LEU A 70 2.14 6.85 -9.70
N ILE A 71 3.06 6.63 -10.65
CA ILE A 71 4.14 5.66 -10.45
C ILE A 71 5.11 6.11 -9.36
N LYS A 72 5.32 7.43 -9.20
CA LYS A 72 6.12 7.96 -8.10
C LYS A 72 5.47 7.67 -6.74
N GLU A 73 4.17 7.85 -6.63
CA GLU A 73 3.46 7.54 -5.39
C GLU A 73 3.53 6.04 -5.06
N ILE A 74 3.28 5.18 -6.03
CA ILE A 74 3.40 3.72 -5.88
C ILE A 74 4.80 3.32 -5.39
N LYS A 75 5.86 3.91 -5.97
CA LYS A 75 7.25 3.69 -5.52
C LYS A 75 7.47 4.13 -4.08
N ASN A 76 6.95 5.30 -3.70
CA ASN A 76 7.07 5.81 -2.33
C ASN A 76 6.40 4.87 -1.33
N ILE A 77 5.22 4.34 -1.67
CA ILE A 77 4.50 3.37 -0.83
C ILE A 77 5.30 2.07 -0.69
N PHE A 78 5.82 1.51 -1.80
CA PHE A 78 6.66 0.32 -1.71
C PHE A 78 7.91 0.56 -0.85
N SER A 79 8.59 1.69 -1.02
CA SER A 79 9.77 2.03 -0.20
C SER A 79 9.42 2.14 1.28
N PHE A 80 8.27 2.76 1.60
CA PHE A 80 7.79 2.89 2.98
C PHE A 80 7.48 1.53 3.60
N VAL A 81 6.80 0.65 2.86
CA VAL A 81 6.47 -0.71 3.30
C VAL A 81 7.74 -1.54 3.50
N ASP A 82 8.70 -1.43 2.59
CA ASP A 82 9.99 -2.13 2.68
C ASP A 82 10.78 -1.70 3.93
N ASP A 83 10.88 -0.40 4.17
CA ASP A 83 11.53 0.14 5.36
C ASP A 83 10.85 -0.31 6.66
N LEU A 84 9.50 -0.31 6.70
CA LEU A 84 8.79 -0.80 7.86
C LEU A 84 9.02 -2.29 8.09
N PHE A 85 9.01 -3.09 7.03
CA PHE A 85 9.21 -4.53 7.14
C PHE A 85 10.62 -4.90 7.63
N LEU A 86 11.65 -4.26 7.06
CA LEU A 86 13.05 -4.57 7.37
C LEU A 86 13.48 -4.14 8.77
N TYR A 87 12.93 -3.04 9.28
CA TYR A 87 13.48 -2.38 10.47
C TYR A 87 12.53 -2.34 11.68
N GLN A 88 11.30 -2.83 11.56
CA GLN A 88 10.34 -2.86 12.67
C GLN A 88 10.07 -4.29 13.20
N GLY A 89 9.42 -4.34 14.35
CA GLY A 89 9.08 -5.58 15.05
C GLY A 89 7.94 -6.37 14.40
N ASP A 90 7.67 -7.54 14.96
CA ASP A 90 6.67 -8.48 14.45
C ASP A 90 5.24 -7.92 14.50
N ASP A 91 4.97 -6.99 15.42
CA ASP A 91 3.71 -6.24 15.52
C ASP A 91 3.42 -5.40 14.26
N VAL A 92 4.42 -4.68 13.77
CA VAL A 92 4.29 -3.91 12.53
C VAL A 92 4.19 -4.84 11.32
N LYS A 93 4.96 -5.94 11.32
CA LYS A 93 4.87 -6.94 10.23
C LYS A 93 3.48 -7.57 10.14
N ASP A 94 2.82 -7.84 11.26
CA ASP A 94 1.45 -8.36 11.29
C ASP A 94 0.45 -7.40 10.65
N ILE A 95 0.58 -6.09 10.94
CA ILE A 95 -0.20 -5.03 10.29
C ILE A 95 0.08 -5.01 8.79
N LEU A 96 1.35 -5.05 8.36
CA LEU A 96 1.70 -5.05 6.93
C LEU A 96 1.14 -6.28 6.20
N ASN A 97 1.21 -7.45 6.81
CA ASN A 97 0.64 -8.68 6.26
C ASN A 97 -0.86 -8.53 6.03
N THR A 98 -1.59 -8.20 7.11
CA THR A 98 -3.05 -8.14 7.13
C THR A 98 -3.61 -7.02 6.26
N CYS A 99 -2.95 -5.86 6.29
CA CYS A 99 -3.54 -4.65 5.71
C CYS A 99 -2.96 -4.28 4.36
N ILE A 100 -1.69 -4.57 4.08
CA ILE A 100 -1.01 -4.11 2.85
C ILE A 100 -0.81 -5.26 1.89
N PHE A 101 -0.13 -6.32 2.31
CA PHE A 101 0.22 -7.42 1.43
C PHE A 101 -1.01 -8.20 0.96
N GLU A 102 -1.96 -8.48 1.84
CA GLU A 102 -3.25 -9.05 1.45
C GLU A 102 -4.04 -8.11 0.51
N ALA A 103 -4.02 -6.80 0.74
CA ALA A 103 -4.78 -5.86 -0.07
C ALA A 103 -4.28 -5.78 -1.53
N ILE A 104 -2.96 -5.86 -1.73
CA ILE A 104 -2.37 -5.82 -3.08
C ILE A 104 -2.21 -7.20 -3.71
N MET A 105 -2.58 -8.28 -3.03
CA MET A 105 -2.46 -9.61 -3.60
C MET A 105 -3.46 -9.82 -4.74
N GLY A 106 -3.11 -10.69 -5.69
CA GLY A 106 -4.06 -11.18 -6.70
C GLY A 106 -4.03 -10.50 -8.07
N SER A 107 -3.23 -9.45 -8.29
CA SER A 107 -3.02 -8.88 -9.63
C SER A 107 -1.57 -9.03 -10.10
N ASP A 108 -1.34 -9.37 -11.37
CA ASP A 108 0.03 -9.51 -11.91
C ASP A 108 0.84 -8.22 -11.83
N TYR A 109 0.16 -7.07 -11.88
CA TYR A 109 0.77 -5.76 -11.70
C TYR A 109 1.41 -5.61 -10.32
N SER A 110 0.71 -6.01 -9.26
CA SER A 110 1.26 -5.90 -7.90
C SER A 110 2.51 -6.73 -7.74
N TYR A 111 2.55 -7.97 -8.24
CA TYR A 111 3.74 -8.82 -8.15
C TYR A 111 4.92 -8.28 -8.95
N ASN A 112 4.68 -7.75 -10.15
CA ASN A 112 5.73 -7.16 -10.97
C ASN A 112 6.31 -5.89 -10.32
N LEU A 113 5.46 -5.05 -9.75
CA LEU A 113 5.88 -3.85 -9.04
C LEU A 113 6.58 -4.19 -7.72
N ALA A 114 6.04 -5.13 -6.93
CA ALA A 114 6.64 -5.62 -5.70
C ALA A 114 8.03 -6.19 -5.95
N ARG A 115 8.20 -7.02 -6.99
CA ARG A 115 9.51 -7.55 -7.40
C ARG A 115 10.52 -6.46 -7.75
N LYS A 116 10.03 -5.34 -8.30
CA LYS A 116 10.86 -4.23 -8.78
C LYS A 116 11.26 -3.28 -7.66
N TYR A 117 10.38 -3.08 -6.66
CA TYR A 117 10.53 -2.00 -5.68
C TYR A 117 10.75 -2.45 -4.25
N LEU A 118 10.37 -3.68 -3.88
CA LEU A 118 10.72 -4.24 -2.56
C LEU A 118 12.13 -4.81 -2.59
N SER A 119 12.79 -4.79 -1.43
CA SER A 119 13.99 -5.58 -1.21
C SER A 119 13.72 -7.08 -1.41
N LYS A 120 14.78 -7.83 -1.66
CA LYS A 120 14.68 -9.29 -1.83
C LYS A 120 14.03 -9.98 -0.63
N GLU A 121 14.31 -9.53 0.58
CA GLU A 121 13.77 -10.11 1.81
C GLU A 121 12.27 -9.89 1.91
N THR A 122 11.82 -8.64 1.81
CA THR A 122 10.39 -8.29 1.87
C THR A 122 9.61 -8.91 0.72
N TYR A 123 10.17 -8.93 -0.50
CA TYR A 123 9.52 -9.56 -1.65
C TYR A 123 9.36 -11.07 -1.46
N ASN A 124 10.39 -11.77 -0.94
CA ASN A 124 10.29 -13.20 -0.66
C ASN A 124 9.21 -13.50 0.39
N HIS A 125 9.14 -12.69 1.45
CA HIS A 125 8.09 -12.79 2.46
C HIS A 125 6.70 -12.56 1.84
N TYR A 126 6.56 -11.52 1.01
CA TYR A 126 5.32 -11.25 0.28
C TYR A 126 4.87 -12.46 -0.58
N LEU A 127 5.79 -13.12 -1.28
CA LEU A 127 5.48 -14.33 -2.05
C LEU A 127 5.01 -15.49 -1.17
N GLU A 128 5.63 -15.67 -0.01
CA GLU A 128 5.31 -16.75 0.93
C GLU A 128 3.89 -16.60 1.49
N ILE A 129 3.55 -15.42 2.00
CA ILE A 129 2.23 -15.15 2.59
C ILE A 129 1.10 -15.15 1.55
N THR A 130 1.38 -14.72 0.33
CA THR A 130 0.41 -14.77 -0.78
C THR A 130 0.31 -16.14 -1.43
N LYS A 131 1.14 -17.11 -1.00
CA LYS A 131 1.24 -18.47 -1.54
C LYS A 131 1.41 -18.52 -3.07
N ARG A 132 1.91 -17.43 -3.67
CA ARG A 132 2.19 -17.41 -5.10
C ARG A 132 3.50 -18.13 -5.34
N VAL A 133 3.40 -19.42 -5.60
CA VAL A 133 4.50 -20.20 -6.16
C VAL A 133 4.70 -19.71 -7.59
N ILE A 134 5.88 -19.14 -7.87
CA ILE A 134 6.30 -18.73 -9.23
C ILE A 134 6.57 -19.98 -10.06
#